data_AF-A0A6P2C223-F1
#
_entry.id   AF-A0A6P2C223-F1
#
_cell.length_a   1.000
_cell.length_b   1.000
_cell.length_c   1.000
_cell.angle_alpha   90.00
_cell.angle_beta   90.00
_cell.angle_gamma   90.00
#
_symmetry.space_group_name_H-M   'P 1'
#
loop_
_entity.id
_entity.type
_entity.pdbx_description
1 polymer ?
#
loop_
_entity_poly.entity_id
_entity_poly.type
_entity_poly.pdbx_seq_one_letter_code
_entity_poly.pdbx_strand_id
1 'polypeptide(L)'
;MTEHHHHYGTSEPGSVILELGEGIGALVLDAPPDLAGQEIEISPSEGGPRTHSMVRERHTGVRTVYAAVYPVLAAGDYVVWRQDGSQAGQVTIRGGQASRFRWPEVTPAGLA
;
A
#
# COMPACT_ATOMS: atom_id res chain seq x y z
N MET A 1 -0.36 40.78 -27.22
CA MET A 1 0.43 39.98 -26.26
C MET A 1 -0.53 39.66 -25.14
N THR A 2 -1.13 38.48 -25.18
CA THR A 2 -2.31 38.16 -24.36
C THR A 2 -1.85 37.52 -23.06
N GLU A 3 -2.22 38.16 -21.95
CA GLU A 3 -2.02 37.65 -20.59
C GLU A 3 -2.91 36.41 -20.38
N HIS A 4 -2.29 35.28 -20.04
CA HIS A 4 -2.99 34.07 -19.64
C HIS A 4 -3.03 33.99 -18.11
N HIS A 5 -4.06 34.59 -17.51
CA HIS A 5 -4.41 34.42 -16.09
C HIS A 5 -4.83 32.97 -15.86
N HIS A 6 -3.94 32.14 -15.28
CA HIS A 6 -4.31 30.81 -14.81
C HIS A 6 -4.84 30.91 -13.38
N HIS A 7 -6.17 30.85 -13.28
CA HIS A 7 -6.92 30.70 -12.04
C HIS A 7 -6.62 29.32 -11.43
N TYR A 8 -5.94 29.28 -10.28
CA TYR A 8 -5.73 28.03 -9.54
C TYR A 8 -7.03 27.64 -8.84
N GLY A 9 -7.81 26.77 -9.47
CA GLY A 9 -8.93 26.07 -8.83
C GLY A 9 -8.41 25.03 -7.83
N THR A 10 -9.16 24.86 -6.75
CA THR A 10 -8.96 23.89 -5.66
C THR A 10 -8.66 22.47 -6.16
N SER A 11 -7.54 21.90 -5.74
CA SER A 11 -7.18 20.50 -6.01
C SER A 11 -8.18 19.55 -5.34
N GLU A 12 -9.07 18.95 -6.14
CA GLU A 12 -9.84 17.76 -5.77
C GLU A 12 -8.90 16.58 -5.47
N PRO A 13 -9.30 15.59 -4.65
CA PRO A 13 -8.44 14.49 -4.27
C PRO A 13 -7.87 13.79 -5.50
N GLY A 14 -6.54 13.83 -5.64
CA GLY A 14 -5.82 13.31 -6.80
C GLY A 14 -6.11 11.84 -7.03
N SER A 15 -6.95 11.54 -8.02
CA SER A 15 -7.07 10.20 -8.58
C SER A 15 -5.79 9.91 -9.35
N VAL A 16 -4.92 9.08 -8.78
CA VAL A 16 -3.76 8.54 -9.50
C VAL A 16 -4.28 7.48 -10.47
N ILE A 17 -4.47 7.85 -11.74
CA ILE A 17 -4.62 6.89 -12.83
C ILE A 17 -3.20 6.40 -13.14
N LEU A 18 -2.79 5.26 -12.59
CA LEU A 18 -1.64 4.54 -13.13
C LEU A 18 -2.16 3.70 -14.31
N GLU A 19 -1.74 4.01 -15.54
CA GLU A 19 -1.87 3.10 -16.68
C GLU A 19 -0.89 1.93 -16.50
N LEU A 20 -1.21 1.09 -15.53
CA LEU A 20 -0.55 -0.18 -15.37
C LEU A 20 -1.16 -1.08 -16.46
N GLY A 21 -0.36 -1.57 -17.40
CA GLY A 21 -0.85 -2.54 -18.39
C GLY A 21 -1.58 -3.71 -17.69
N GLU A 22 -2.40 -4.46 -18.40
CA GLU A 22 -3.35 -5.44 -17.82
C GLU A 22 -2.73 -6.44 -16.82
N GLY A 23 -1.41 -6.63 -16.81
CA GLY A 23 -0.67 -7.48 -15.88
C GLY A 23 0.05 -6.80 -14.71
N ILE A 24 -0.04 -5.47 -14.54
CA ILE A 24 0.65 -4.74 -13.46
C ILE A 24 -0.39 -4.05 -12.56
N GLY A 25 -0.24 -4.19 -11.25
CA GLY A 25 -1.04 -3.52 -10.22
C GLY A 25 -0.16 -2.78 -9.21
N ALA A 26 -0.80 -2.09 -8.28
CA ALA A 26 -0.14 -1.50 -7.11
C ALA A 26 -0.77 -2.01 -5.81
N LEU A 27 -0.02 -1.95 -4.71
CA LEU A 27 -0.52 -2.24 -3.37
C LEU A 27 -0.32 -1.04 -2.45
N VAL A 28 -1.38 -0.66 -1.74
CA VAL A 28 -1.33 0.19 -0.56
C VAL A 28 -1.61 -0.67 0.66
N LEU A 29 -0.64 -0.79 1.56
CA LEU A 29 -0.81 -1.48 2.84
C LEU A 29 -1.01 -0.46 3.94
N ASP A 30 -2.18 -0.47 4.58
CA ASP A 30 -2.45 0.34 5.77
C ASP A 30 -1.89 -0.37 6.99
N ALA A 31 -1.07 0.35 7.76
CA ALA A 31 -0.41 -0.16 8.96
C ALA A 31 -0.81 0.64 10.21
N PRO A 32 -0.72 0.05 11.41
CA PRO A 32 -0.75 0.80 12.66
C PRO A 32 0.52 1.66 12.83
N PRO A 33 0.47 2.71 13.68
CA PRO A 33 1.61 3.58 13.97
C PRO A 33 2.85 2.83 14.49
N ASP A 34 2.65 1.72 15.21
CA ASP A 34 3.75 0.94 15.79
C ASP A 34 4.67 0.32 14.73
N LEU A 35 4.20 0.21 13.48
CA LEU A 35 5.00 -0.26 12.36
C LEU A 35 5.67 0.88 11.59
N ALA A 36 5.54 2.14 12.00
CA ALA A 36 6.21 3.26 11.34
C ALA A 36 7.73 3.04 11.25
N GLY A 37 8.29 3.22 10.06
CA GLY A 37 9.70 2.98 9.80
C GLY A 37 10.09 1.50 9.64
N GLN A 38 9.16 0.56 9.83
CA GLN A 38 9.43 -0.86 9.60
C GLN A 38 9.23 -1.23 8.14
N GLU A 39 10.04 -2.16 7.65
CA GLU A 39 9.87 -2.76 6.33
C GLU A 39 8.85 -3.89 6.40
N ILE A 40 7.92 -3.91 5.46
CA ILE A 40 6.98 -5.00 5.28
C ILE A 40 7.36 -5.77 4.02
N GLU A 41 7.51 -7.07 4.15
CA GLU A 41 7.78 -7.95 3.03
C GLU A 41 6.49 -8.52 2.45
N ILE A 42 6.46 -8.66 1.12
CA ILE A 42 5.45 -9.43 0.40
C ILE A 42 6.12 -10.39 -0.58
N SER A 43 5.48 -11.51 -0.89
CA SER A 43 5.89 -12.42 -1.98
C SER A 43 4.69 -12.93 -2.76
N PRO A 44 4.85 -13.35 -4.02
CA PRO A 44 3.84 -14.15 -4.71
C PRO A 44 3.46 -15.39 -3.89
N SER A 45 2.18 -15.77 -3.90
CA SER A 45 1.67 -16.95 -3.18
C SER A 45 2.29 -18.25 -3.67
N GLU A 46 2.53 -18.35 -4.98
CA GLU A 46 3.13 -19.51 -5.66
C GLU A 46 4.64 -19.66 -5.38
N GLY A 47 5.21 -18.75 -4.58
CA GLY A 47 6.64 -18.68 -4.33
C GLY A 47 7.35 -17.75 -5.31
N GLY A 48 8.44 -17.15 -4.84
CA GLY A 48 9.19 -16.15 -5.61
C GLY A 48 9.99 -15.21 -4.71
N PRO A 49 10.71 -14.25 -5.31
CA PRO A 49 11.46 -13.26 -4.55
C PRO A 49 10.51 -12.42 -3.69
N ARG A 50 10.94 -12.15 -2.46
CA ARG A 50 10.27 -11.16 -1.59
C ARG A 50 10.63 -9.75 -2.07
N THR A 51 9.66 -8.85 -1.99
CA THR A 51 9.88 -7.41 -2.13
C THR A 51 9.44 -6.72 -0.84
N HIS A 52 10.14 -5.66 -0.47
CA HIS A 52 9.87 -4.92 0.75
C HIS A 52 9.55 -3.46 0.45
N SER A 53 8.75 -2.87 1.33
CA SER A 53 8.50 -1.43 1.33
C SER A 53 8.36 -0.97 2.77
N MET A 54 8.93 0.21 3.07
CA MET A 54 8.89 0.78 4.41
C MET A 54 7.56 1.46 4.68
N VAL A 55 7.00 1.22 5.85
CA VAL A 55 5.83 1.95 6.35
C VAL A 55 6.23 3.40 6.62
N ARG A 56 5.56 4.31 5.94
CA ARG A 56 5.78 5.75 6.10
C ARG A 56 4.54 6.41 6.65
N GLU A 57 4.78 7.40 7.50
CA GLU A 57 3.77 8.35 7.92
C GLU A 57 3.33 9.21 6.74
N ARG A 58 2.01 9.43 6.61
CA ARG A 58 1.40 10.29 5.62
C ARG A 58 0.35 11.17 6.27
N HIS A 59 0.47 12.46 6.04
CA HIS A 59 -0.50 13.44 6.50
C HIS A 59 -1.58 13.61 5.43
N THR A 60 -2.77 13.09 5.69
CA THR A 60 -3.97 13.30 4.87
C THR A 60 -4.85 14.32 5.56
N GLY A 61 -4.58 15.61 5.33
CA GLY A 61 -5.33 16.72 5.93
C GLY A 61 -5.39 16.61 7.46
N VAL A 62 -6.54 16.17 7.99
CA VAL A 62 -6.84 16.07 9.43
C VAL A 62 -6.34 14.76 10.07
N ARG A 63 -5.87 13.78 9.28
CA ARG A 63 -5.48 12.46 9.79
C ARG A 63 -4.08 12.07 9.36
N THR A 64 -3.30 11.59 10.32
CA THR A 64 -2.06 10.85 10.07
C THR A 64 -2.39 9.39 9.80
N VAL A 65 -1.92 8.88 8.66
CA VAL A 65 -2.06 7.47 8.27
C VAL A 65 -0.67 6.88 8.05
N TYR A 66 -0.49 5.61 8.40
CA TYR A 66 0.76 4.89 8.21
C TYR A 66 0.56 3.85 7.13
N ALA A 67 1.39 3.89 6.09
CA ALA A 67 1.25 2.97 4.98
C ALA A 67 2.57 2.62 4.30
N ALA A 68 2.69 1.36 3.87
CA ALA A 68 3.69 0.92 2.91
C ALA A 68 3.04 0.90 1.50
N VAL A 69 3.81 1.27 0.47
CA VAL A 69 3.32 1.27 -0.92
C VAL A 69 4.27 0.54 -1.84
N TYR A 70 3.67 -0.32 -2.66
CA TYR A 70 4.33 -1.10 -3.70
C TYR A 70 3.74 -0.64 -5.03
N PRO A 71 4.40 0.29 -5.75
CA PRO A 71 3.80 0.97 -6.90
C PRO A 71 3.73 0.11 -8.16
N VAL A 72 4.53 -0.96 -8.23
CA VAL A 72 4.64 -1.83 -9.40
C VAL A 72 4.74 -3.29 -8.93
N LEU A 73 3.67 -4.05 -9.12
CA LEU A 73 3.59 -5.47 -8.83
C LEU A 73 2.94 -6.19 -10.01
N ALA A 74 3.35 -7.42 -10.29
CA ALA A 74 2.59 -8.26 -11.22
C ALA A 74 1.21 -8.56 -10.63
N ALA A 75 0.19 -8.66 -11.48
CA ALA A 75 -1.12 -9.12 -11.07
C ALA A 75 -1.04 -10.58 -10.57
N GLY A 76 -1.73 -10.89 -9.48
CA GLY A 76 -1.68 -12.20 -8.84
C GLY A 76 -1.88 -12.13 -7.33
N ASP A 77 -1.81 -13.28 -6.68
CA ASP A 77 -1.97 -13.40 -5.24
C ASP A 77 -0.62 -13.27 -4.52
N TYR A 78 -0.63 -12.49 -3.44
CA TYR A 78 0.55 -12.20 -2.64
C TYR A 78 0.30 -12.53 -1.18
N VAL A 79 1.34 -13.02 -0.52
CA VAL A 79 1.42 -13.17 0.93
C VAL A 79 2.09 -11.94 1.50
N VAL A 80 1.48 -11.36 2.53
CA VAL A 80 2.07 -10.30 3.37
C VAL A 80 2.70 -10.95 4.58
N TRP A 81 3.94 -10.61 4.87
CA TRP A 81 4.73 -11.24 5.93
C TRP A 81 4.92 -10.30 7.13
N ARG A 82 4.92 -10.88 8.32
CA ARG A 82 5.39 -10.24 9.56
C ARG A 82 6.90 -10.38 9.69
N GLN A 83 7.49 -9.52 10.52
CA GLN A 83 8.93 -9.54 10.85
C GLN A 83 9.39 -10.89 11.44
N ASP A 84 8.52 -11.60 12.15
CA ASP A 84 8.80 -12.94 12.71
C ASP A 84 8.72 -14.07 11.67
N GLY A 85 8.47 -13.75 10.40
CA GLY A 85 8.33 -14.71 9.31
C GLY A 85 6.95 -15.37 9.23
N SER A 86 6.02 -15.07 10.13
CA SER A 86 4.63 -15.52 10.03
C SER A 86 3.84 -14.73 8.97
N GLN A 87 2.77 -15.33 8.46
CA GLN A 87 1.90 -14.66 7.50
C GLN A 87 0.98 -13.65 8.24
N ALA A 88 1.01 -12.39 7.81
CA ALA A 88 0.04 -11.39 8.21
C ALA A 88 -1.29 -11.57 7.47
N GLY A 89 -1.24 -12.04 6.22
CA GLY A 89 -2.43 -12.31 5.42
C GLY A 89 -2.10 -12.47 3.93
N GLN A 90 -3.14 -12.50 3.11
CA GLN A 90 -3.05 -12.56 1.65
C GLN A 90 -3.79 -11.39 1.00
N VAL A 91 -3.33 -10.98 -0.18
CA VAL A 91 -3.96 -9.93 -0.99
C VAL A 91 -3.82 -10.25 -2.48
N THR A 92 -4.89 -10.05 -3.24
CA THR A 92 -4.87 -10.15 -4.70
C THR A 92 -4.55 -8.79 -5.31
N ILE A 93 -3.49 -8.74 -6.10
CA ILE A 93 -3.12 -7.58 -6.92
C ILE A 93 -3.84 -7.69 -8.26
N ARG A 94 -4.66 -6.68 -8.57
CA ARG A 94 -5.36 -6.58 -9.86
C ARG A 94 -4.62 -5.63 -10.78
N GLY A 95 -4.52 -6.01 -12.05
CA GLY A 95 -3.96 -5.17 -13.11
C GLY A 95 -4.72 -3.86 -13.25
N GLY A 96 -4.02 -2.76 -13.59
CA GLY A 96 -4.65 -1.47 -13.88
C GLY A 96 -5.20 -0.72 -12.66
N GLN A 97 -5.01 -1.22 -11.44
CA GLN A 97 -5.55 -0.60 -10.23
C GLN A 97 -4.67 -0.79 -9.00
N ALA A 98 -4.93 0.03 -7.98
CA ALA A 98 -4.37 -0.14 -6.65
C ALA A 98 -5.26 -1.09 -5.83
N SER A 99 -4.68 -2.20 -5.37
CA SER A 99 -5.23 -3.05 -4.33
C SER A 99 -4.87 -2.48 -2.95
N ARG A 100 -5.67 -2.83 -1.94
CA ARG A 100 -5.47 -2.38 -0.56
C ARG A 100 -5.46 -3.56 0.40
N PHE A 101 -4.53 -3.55 1.33
CA PHE A 101 -4.45 -4.52 2.43
C PHE A 101 -4.44 -3.75 3.75
N ARG A 102 -5.21 -4.21 4.73
CA ARG A 102 -5.19 -3.66 6.09
C ARG A 102 -4.41 -4.62 6.98
N TRP A 103 -3.39 -4.11 7.65
CA TRP A 103 -2.65 -4.89 8.63
C TRP A 103 -3.61 -5.44 9.70
N PRO A 104 -3.56 -6.75 9.99
CA PRO A 104 -4.42 -7.33 11.01
C PRO A 104 -4.06 -6.77 12.38
N GLU A 105 -5.06 -6.42 13.18
CA GLU A 105 -4.84 -6.12 14.59
C GLU A 105 -4.31 -7.39 15.28
N VAL A 106 -3.18 -7.26 15.98
CA VAL A 106 -2.72 -8.33 16.86
C VAL A 106 -3.64 -8.29 18.07
N THR A 107 -4.67 -9.14 18.09
CA THR A 107 -5.35 -9.42 19.36
C THR A 107 -4.39 -10.28 20.17
N PRO A 108 -3.85 -9.81 21.31
CA PRO A 108 -3.02 -10.67 22.15
C PRO A 108 -3.86 -11.87 22.57
N ALA A 109 -3.43 -13.06 22.19
CA ALA A 109 -4.03 -14.29 22.66
C ALA A 109 -3.70 -14.43 24.16
N GLY A 110 -4.69 -14.17 25.01
CA GLY A 110 -4.69 -14.62 26.41
C GLY A 110 -4.49 -13.55 27.47
N LEU A 111 -5.61 -13.05 28.00
CA LEU A 111 -5.81 -12.97 29.45
C LEU A 111 -7.02 -13.85 29.75
N ALA A 112 -6.75 -15.11 30.10
CA ALA A 112 -7.71 -16.06 30.65
C ALA A 112 -7.20 -16.53 32.01
#